data_AF-A0A4P5R3U1-F1
#
_entry.id   AF-A0A4P5R3U1-F1
#
_cell.length_a   1.000
_cell.length_b   1.000
_cell.length_c   1.000
_cell.angle_alpha   90.00
_cell.angle_beta   90.00
_cell.angle_gamma   90.00
#
_symmetry.space_group_name_H-M   'P 1'
#
loop_
_entity.id
_entity.type
_entity.pdbx_description
1 polymer ?
#
loop_
_entity_poly.entity_id
_entity_poly.type
_entity_poly.pdbx_seq_one_letter_code
_entity_poly.pdbx_strand_id
1 'polypeptide(L)'
;MDIEVTSTRPDGSFTWRQAGARAPKGSGPAEVLPSGAKIGDVLRADIEMDMDGPVILGLSPIKQRERNVTLLAITGSGAAFTPVTEVSTNRRTKRDGRSKDGKGPRGDKRGPGRGPRPEAGTKATPRTPRREFTPPPPELPKRPRATRLRPLNVHRQAVLEALKPEERVLAEQALEGGIGAVRRAVNKQNDQLVKAGRPKINADALVNLVVELLPRLRVAEWQDSVDAIEKILDTVDLRDLRAVVAKSNDPTLMKDPNLNAKRDALRSALERRQATEMQNWSDDLRAAVDVGRIVAALKISGQPPKAGSRPAEDVRARLIALTLEQLSPDSSPERWVIVLEALAFAPIHNEVVPSAVPTRVTPELTATVQRLSPAIPRIAALFGIVADPKAQMPRPLRNEWRDKKTKGAGGKAAKPARPATAESPAEPAPADTVVSTDN
;
A
#
# COMPACT_ATOMS: atom_id res chain seq x y z
N MET A 1 -8.01 18.85 -27.80
CA MET A 1 -6.98 19.86 -27.46
C MET A 1 -7.67 21.13 -26.98
N ASP A 2 -7.08 21.93 -26.09
CA ASP A 2 -7.67 23.22 -25.70
C ASP A 2 -7.15 24.33 -26.60
N ILE A 3 -8.07 25.09 -27.19
CA ILE A 3 -7.78 26.20 -28.10
C ILE A 3 -8.42 27.47 -27.59
N GLU A 4 -7.83 28.61 -27.94
CA GLU A 4 -8.37 29.94 -27.71
C GLU A 4 -8.73 30.57 -29.06
N VAL A 5 -9.93 31.11 -29.17
CA VAL A 5 -10.39 31.81 -30.37
C VAL A 5 -9.69 33.17 -30.46
N THR A 6 -8.89 33.40 -31.50
CA THR A 6 -8.08 34.61 -31.65
C THR A 6 -8.72 35.68 -32.51
N SER A 7 -9.54 35.30 -33.49
CA SER A 7 -10.36 36.26 -34.26
C SER A 7 -11.51 35.56 -34.97
N THR A 8 -12.58 36.31 -35.23
CA THR A 8 -13.69 35.92 -36.11
C THR A 8 -13.70 36.88 -37.30
N ARG A 9 -13.65 36.35 -38.52
CA ARG A 9 -13.63 37.14 -39.75
C ARG A 9 -15.04 37.23 -40.36
N PRO A 10 -15.34 38.28 -41.15
CA PRO A 10 -16.63 38.43 -41.83
C PRO A 10 -16.89 37.38 -42.91
N ASP A 11 -15.85 36.68 -43.35
CA ASP A 11 -15.87 35.61 -44.36
C ASP A 11 -16.38 34.26 -43.82
N GLY A 12 -16.83 34.20 -42.57
CA GLY A 12 -17.31 32.97 -41.94
C GLY A 12 -16.19 32.06 -41.43
N SER A 13 -14.95 32.53 -41.35
CA SER A 13 -13.83 31.82 -40.72
C SER A 13 -13.45 32.39 -39.36
N PHE A 14 -12.85 31.56 -38.50
CA PHE A 14 -12.21 32.01 -37.26
C PHE A 14 -10.76 31.52 -37.20
N THR A 15 -9.91 32.24 -36.50
CA THR A 15 -8.54 31.81 -36.19
C THR A 15 -8.45 31.36 -34.74
N TRP A 16 -7.55 30.43 -34.48
CA TRP A 16 -7.33 29.90 -33.14
C TRP A 16 -5.85 29.68 -32.84
N ARG A 17 -5.54 29.65 -31.54
CA ARG A 17 -4.24 29.23 -31.01
C ARG A 17 -4.44 28.15 -29.96
N GLN A 18 -3.41 27.36 -29.69
CA GLN A 18 -3.44 26.51 -28.49
C GLN A 18 -3.57 27.40 -27.25
N ALA A 19 -4.42 27.03 -26.30
CA ALA A 19 -4.56 27.77 -25.05
C ALA A 19 -3.19 27.96 -24.38
N GLY A 20 -2.80 29.22 -24.13
CA GLY A 20 -1.50 29.60 -23.56
C GLY A 20 -0.33 29.76 -24.56
N ALA A 21 -0.56 29.56 -25.87
CA ALA A 21 0.44 29.84 -26.91
C ALA A 21 0.40 31.32 -27.37
N ARG A 22 1.50 31.84 -27.89
CA ARG A 22 1.59 33.24 -28.38
C ARG A 22 1.16 33.42 -29.84
N ALA A 23 1.40 32.44 -30.70
CA ALA A 23 1.10 32.52 -32.13
C ALA A 23 -0.19 31.74 -32.50
N PRO A 24 -0.99 32.23 -33.47
CA PRO A 24 -2.11 31.47 -34.02
C PRO A 24 -1.60 30.19 -34.70
N LYS A 25 -2.32 29.09 -34.50
CA LYS A 25 -1.95 27.75 -35.00
C LYS A 25 -2.78 27.29 -36.18
N GLY A 26 -3.97 27.86 -36.40
CA GLY A 26 -4.82 27.48 -37.52
C GLY A 26 -6.08 28.33 -37.64
N SER A 27 -6.91 27.97 -38.62
CA SER A 27 -8.24 28.53 -38.85
C SER A 27 -9.29 27.43 -38.95
N GLY A 28 -10.56 27.76 -38.70
CA GLY A 28 -11.69 26.85 -38.85
C GLY A 28 -12.95 27.57 -39.32
N PRO A 29 -13.97 26.83 -39.79
CA PRO A 29 -15.26 27.39 -40.20
C PRO A 29 -16.08 27.84 -38.98
N ALA A 30 -16.73 29.00 -39.07
CA ALA A 30 -17.50 29.58 -37.97
C ALA A 30 -18.73 28.74 -37.55
N GLU A 31 -19.19 27.82 -38.40
CA GLU A 31 -20.30 26.91 -38.11
C GLU A 31 -20.01 25.96 -36.94
N VAL A 32 -18.73 25.67 -36.69
CA VAL A 32 -18.29 24.78 -35.61
C VAL A 32 -18.22 25.51 -34.26
N LEU A 33 -18.32 26.84 -34.24
CA LEU A 33 -18.34 27.61 -32.99
C LEU A 33 -19.69 27.42 -32.27
N PRO A 34 -19.69 27.08 -30.97
CA PRO A 34 -20.92 27.03 -30.19
C PRO A 34 -21.57 28.42 -30.12
N SER A 35 -22.91 28.45 -30.15
CA SER A 35 -23.70 29.69 -30.14
C SER A 35 -23.32 30.58 -28.96
N GLY A 36 -22.82 31.79 -29.25
CA GLY A 36 -22.41 32.77 -28.24
C GLY A 36 -20.91 32.79 -27.91
N ALA A 37 -20.07 32.00 -28.60
CA ALA A 37 -18.62 32.05 -28.47
C ALA A 37 -18.04 33.43 -28.87
N LYS A 38 -17.09 33.93 -28.08
CA LYS A 38 -16.41 35.22 -28.28
C LYS A 38 -14.91 35.03 -28.50
N ILE A 39 -14.28 36.06 -29.06
CA ILE A 39 -12.81 36.15 -29.14
C ILE A 39 -12.25 36.11 -27.71
N GLY A 40 -11.27 35.23 -27.48
CA GLY A 40 -10.67 34.98 -26.17
C GLY A 40 -11.26 33.78 -25.41
N ASP A 41 -12.34 33.17 -25.91
CA ASP A 41 -12.90 31.96 -25.28
C ASP A 41 -11.97 30.77 -25.46
N VAL A 42 -11.77 30.02 -24.38
CA VAL A 42 -11.01 28.76 -24.39
C VAL A 42 -11.98 27.58 -24.49
N LEU A 43 -11.91 26.87 -25.61
CA LEU A 43 -12.79 25.77 -25.96
C LEU A 43 -12.00 24.46 -26.12
N ARG A 44 -12.65 23.33 -25.84
CA ARG A 44 -12.09 22.02 -26.13
C ARG A 44 -12.39 21.70 -27.59
N ALA A 45 -11.34 21.57 -28.39
CA ALA A 45 -11.39 21.23 -29.80
C ALA A 45 -11.07 19.76 -30.05
N ASP A 46 -11.88 19.15 -30.90
CA ASP A 46 -11.60 17.89 -31.57
C ASP A 46 -10.94 18.21 -32.91
N ILE A 47 -9.66 17.83 -33.03
CA ILE A 47 -8.78 18.19 -34.15
C ILE A 47 -8.34 16.92 -34.85
N GLU A 48 -8.51 16.89 -36.16
CA GLU A 48 -7.94 15.89 -37.06
C GLU A 48 -6.74 16.49 -37.79
N MET A 49 -5.69 15.69 -37.99
CA MET A 49 -4.47 16.12 -38.68
C MET A 49 -4.45 15.54 -40.08
N ASP A 50 -4.73 16.39 -41.07
CA ASP A 50 -4.61 16.05 -42.48
C ASP A 50 -3.26 16.48 -43.05
N MET A 51 -2.99 16.10 -44.31
CA MET A 51 -1.75 16.49 -45.01
C MET A 51 -1.59 18.01 -45.16
N ASP A 52 -2.69 18.76 -45.13
CA ASP A 52 -2.72 20.23 -45.26
C ASP A 52 -2.76 20.98 -43.91
N GLY A 53 -2.72 20.25 -42.78
CA GLY A 53 -2.66 20.83 -41.43
C GLY A 53 -3.83 20.42 -40.51
N PRO A 54 -3.90 21.01 -39.29
CA PRO A 54 -4.91 20.67 -38.29
C PRO A 54 -6.28 21.24 -38.65
N VAL A 55 -7.27 20.37 -38.85
CA VAL A 55 -8.68 20.72 -39.12
C VAL A 55 -9.50 20.52 -37.85
N ILE A 56 -10.36 21.50 -37.51
CA ILE A 56 -11.27 21.39 -36.36
C ILE A 56 -12.57 20.73 -36.81
N LEU A 57 -12.89 19.58 -36.22
CA LEU A 57 -14.13 18.85 -36.45
C LEU A 57 -15.26 19.27 -35.49
N GLY A 58 -14.91 19.70 -34.28
CA GLY A 58 -15.89 20.03 -33.25
C GLY A 58 -15.30 20.91 -32.14
N LEU A 59 -16.12 21.82 -31.59
CA LEU A 59 -15.78 22.63 -30.43
C LEU A 59 -16.82 22.44 -29.33
N SER A 60 -16.35 22.23 -28.10
CA SER A 60 -17.19 22.13 -26.91
C SER A 60 -16.72 23.08 -25.80
N PRO A 61 -17.64 23.66 -25.02
CA PRO A 61 -17.27 24.50 -23.89
C PRO A 61 -16.57 23.66 -22.82
N ILE A 62 -15.47 24.17 -22.28
CA ILE A 62 -14.77 23.51 -21.16
C ILE A 62 -15.63 23.69 -19.92
N LYS A 63 -16.28 22.62 -19.47
CA LYS A 63 -17.02 22.60 -18.20
C LYS A 63 -16.03 22.81 -17.06
N GLN A 64 -15.89 24.06 -16.60
CA GLN A 64 -15.11 24.35 -15.40
C GLN A 64 -15.75 23.59 -14.23
N ARG A 65 -14.95 22.74 -13.57
CA ARG A 65 -15.33 22.24 -12.24
C ARG A 65 -15.34 23.45 -11.31
N GLU A 66 -16.53 23.92 -10.95
CA GLU A 66 -16.70 24.81 -9.82
C GLU A 66 -16.05 24.15 -8.61
N ARG A 67 -14.92 24.70 -8.15
CA ARG A 67 -14.38 24.36 -6.84
C ARG A 67 -15.30 25.02 -5.83
N ASN A 68 -16.33 24.30 -5.42
CA ASN A 68 -17.16 24.68 -4.27
C ASN A 68 -16.31 24.54 -3.00
N VAL A 69 -15.46 25.53 -2.75
CA VAL A 69 -14.78 25.71 -1.47
C VAL A 69 -15.78 26.42 -0.57
N THR A 70 -16.49 25.66 0.26
CA THR A 70 -17.25 26.23 1.36
C THR A 70 -16.26 26.76 2.39
N LEU A 71 -15.92 28.05 2.30
CA LEU A 71 -15.15 28.72 3.33
C LEU A 71 -16.04 28.85 4.56
N LEU A 72 -15.69 28.15 5.64
CA LEU A 72 -16.30 28.37 6.94
C LEU A 72 -15.87 29.75 7.44
N ALA A 73 -16.79 30.70 7.45
CA ALA A 73 -16.60 31.95 8.17
C ALA A 73 -16.58 31.63 9.67
N ILE A 74 -15.40 31.66 10.28
CA ILE A 74 -15.24 31.53 11.73
C ILE A 74 -15.70 32.86 12.33
N THR A 75 -16.98 32.96 12.65
CA THR A 75 -17.49 34.03 13.51
C THR A 75 -17.03 33.70 14.92
N GLY A 76 -15.97 34.37 15.40
CA GLY A 76 -15.56 34.27 16.80
C GLY A 76 -16.76 34.60 17.69
N SER A 77 -16.99 33.82 18.75
CA SER A 77 -18.20 33.87 19.59
C SER A 77 -18.39 35.16 20.41
N GLY A 78 -17.57 36.20 20.19
CA GLY A 78 -17.59 37.46 20.96
C GLY A 78 -17.25 37.30 22.45
N ALA A 79 -17.10 36.07 22.95
CA ALA A 79 -16.78 35.76 24.33
C ALA A 79 -15.27 35.82 24.55
N ALA A 80 -14.85 36.46 25.64
CA ALA A 80 -13.45 36.52 26.03
C ALA A 80 -12.89 35.10 26.24
N PHE A 81 -11.86 34.77 25.47
CA PHE A 81 -11.14 33.50 25.58
C PHE A 81 -10.57 33.34 26.98
N THR A 82 -11.12 32.40 27.75
CA THR A 82 -10.61 32.06 29.09
C THR A 82 -9.75 30.80 28.97
N PRO A 83 -8.41 30.89 29.11
CA PRO A 83 -7.55 29.73 29.00
C PRO A 83 -7.76 28.81 30.22
N VAL A 84 -8.35 27.64 30.01
CA VAL A 84 -8.39 26.57 31.02
C VAL A 84 -7.08 25.80 30.93
N THR A 85 -6.17 26.05 31.88
CA THR A 85 -4.97 25.23 32.08
C THR A 85 -5.31 24.09 33.03
N GLU A 86 -5.53 22.88 32.52
CA GLU A 86 -5.57 21.69 33.37
C GLU A 86 -4.15 21.35 33.86
N VAL A 87 -3.87 21.74 35.09
CA VAL A 87 -2.69 21.30 35.85
C VAL A 87 -2.99 19.90 36.41
N SER A 88 -2.37 18.87 35.85
CA SER A 88 -2.48 17.50 36.36
C SER A 88 -1.84 17.39 37.76
N THR A 89 -2.65 17.25 38.80
CA THR A 89 -2.19 17.06 40.19
C THR A 89 -1.99 15.58 40.52
N ASN A 90 -1.02 14.93 39.87
CA ASN A 90 -0.61 13.57 40.26
C ASN A 90 0.50 13.64 41.33
N ARG A 91 0.10 13.95 42.57
CA ARG A 91 1.00 13.99 43.73
C ARG A 91 1.22 12.56 44.25
N ARG A 92 2.29 11.91 43.79
CA ARG A 92 2.82 10.67 44.37
C ARG A 92 3.38 10.96 45.76
N THR A 93 2.68 10.54 46.80
CA THR A 93 3.20 10.50 48.18
C THR A 93 4.03 9.24 48.39
N LYS A 94 5.32 9.47 48.59
CA LYS A 94 6.30 8.53 49.15
C LYS A 94 6.08 8.49 50.67
N ARG A 95 5.94 7.30 51.26
CA ARG A 95 6.08 7.10 52.71
C ARG A 95 6.93 5.86 52.97
N ASP A 96 8.18 6.10 53.33
CA ASP A 96 9.07 5.16 54.00
C ASP A 96 8.73 5.11 55.50
N GLY A 97 8.90 3.95 56.15
CA GLY A 97 9.35 3.89 57.55
C GLY A 97 8.48 3.17 58.60
N ARG A 98 8.84 1.90 58.87
CA ARG A 98 9.29 1.34 60.18
C ARG A 98 8.27 0.74 61.20
N SER A 99 8.50 -0.57 61.46
CA SER A 99 8.30 -1.38 62.71
C SER A 99 6.85 -1.65 63.17
N LYS A 100 6.47 -2.77 63.80
CA LYS A 100 7.17 -3.81 64.59
C LYS A 100 6.17 -4.97 64.85
N ASP A 101 6.68 -6.14 65.25
CA ASP A 101 6.00 -7.25 65.97
C ASP A 101 4.91 -8.06 65.19
N GLY A 102 4.88 -9.40 65.16
CA GLY A 102 5.68 -10.44 65.79
C GLY A 102 5.14 -11.84 65.45
N LYS A 103 5.94 -12.86 65.83
CA LYS A 103 5.60 -14.29 66.03
C LYS A 103 5.10 -15.15 64.83
N GLY A 104 5.91 -16.15 64.47
CA GLY A 104 5.41 -17.44 63.93
C GLY A 104 4.65 -18.27 64.99
N PRO A 105 4.35 -19.58 64.81
CA PRO A 105 5.08 -20.56 63.98
C PRO A 105 4.23 -21.63 63.25
N ARG A 106 4.95 -22.54 62.59
CA ARG A 106 4.56 -23.84 61.99
C ARG A 106 3.63 -24.69 62.88
N GLY A 107 2.74 -25.47 62.26
CA GLY A 107 1.96 -26.51 62.93
C GLY A 107 1.20 -27.43 61.98
N ASP A 108 1.71 -28.66 61.88
CA ASP A 108 1.19 -29.88 61.25
C ASP A 108 -0.08 -30.42 61.94
N LYS A 109 -1.00 -31.09 61.22
CA LYS A 109 -1.88 -32.18 61.71
C LYS A 109 -2.92 -32.72 60.69
N ARG A 110 -2.66 -33.95 60.22
CA ARG A 110 -3.48 -35.19 60.31
C ARG A 110 -5.00 -35.13 60.08
N GLY A 111 -5.48 -36.00 59.16
CA GLY A 111 -6.90 -36.33 58.88
C GLY A 111 -7.61 -37.17 59.95
N PRO A 112 -8.87 -37.61 59.69
CA PRO A 112 -9.19 -38.99 59.22
C PRO A 112 -10.31 -38.97 58.14
N GLY A 113 -10.71 -39.98 57.36
CA GLY A 113 -10.58 -41.44 57.31
C GLY A 113 -11.95 -42.07 56.96
N ARG A 114 -12.02 -42.94 55.91
CA ARG A 114 -13.14 -43.83 55.43
C ARG A 114 -14.40 -43.14 54.84
N GLY A 115 -15.00 -43.46 53.69
CA GLY A 115 -15.01 -44.55 52.68
C GLY A 115 -16.38 -44.48 51.91
N PRO A 116 -16.79 -45.45 51.08
CA PRO A 116 -16.34 -45.80 49.73
C PRO A 116 -17.31 -45.36 48.59
N ARG A 117 -16.78 -45.40 47.36
CA ARG A 117 -17.46 -45.32 46.06
C ARG A 117 -18.61 -46.34 45.92
N PRO A 118 -19.77 -45.96 45.34
CA PRO A 118 -20.64 -46.91 44.66
C PRO A 118 -20.30 -46.92 43.16
N GLU A 119 -19.80 -48.05 42.72
CA GLU A 119 -19.85 -48.54 41.36
C GLU A 119 -21.32 -48.83 41.03
N ALA A 120 -21.89 -48.13 40.07
CA ALA A 120 -23.23 -48.44 39.55
C ALA A 120 -23.36 -48.00 38.09
N GLY A 121 -23.55 -49.00 37.22
CA GLY A 121 -24.52 -48.88 36.14
C GLY A 121 -24.02 -48.29 34.83
N THR A 122 -23.44 -49.16 34.01
CA THR A 122 -23.68 -49.24 32.56
C THR A 122 -24.98 -48.56 32.11
N LYS A 123 -24.87 -47.34 31.58
CA LYS A 123 -25.75 -46.83 30.52
C LYS A 123 -24.88 -46.08 29.53
N ALA A 124 -24.39 -46.82 28.54
CA ALA A 124 -23.91 -46.26 27.30
C ALA A 124 -25.05 -45.43 26.70
N THR A 125 -24.98 -44.11 26.83
CA THR A 125 -25.70 -43.22 25.93
C THR A 125 -25.15 -43.51 24.53
N PRO A 126 -26.02 -43.80 23.53
CA PRO A 126 -25.55 -44.08 22.19
C PRO A 126 -24.85 -42.81 21.70
N ARG A 127 -23.53 -42.89 21.59
CA ARG A 127 -22.72 -41.84 20.99
C ARG A 127 -23.28 -41.68 19.59
N THR A 128 -23.88 -40.52 19.32
CA THR A 128 -24.40 -40.16 18.01
C THR A 128 -23.39 -40.59 16.94
N PRO A 129 -23.84 -41.25 15.86
CA PRO A 129 -22.93 -41.75 14.84
C PRO A 129 -22.08 -40.56 14.38
N ARG A 130 -20.76 -40.71 14.55
CA ARG A 130 -19.77 -39.75 14.07
C ARG A 130 -20.08 -39.58 12.58
N ARG A 131 -20.59 -38.40 12.21
CA ARG A 131 -20.91 -38.05 10.82
C ARG A 131 -19.86 -38.67 9.91
N GLU A 132 -20.32 -39.48 8.97
CA GLU A 132 -19.51 -40.03 7.89
C GLU A 132 -18.63 -38.89 7.37
N PHE A 133 -17.32 -39.11 7.44
CA PHE A 133 -16.33 -38.13 7.06
C PHE A 133 -16.48 -37.92 5.55
N THR A 134 -17.27 -36.92 5.17
CA THR A 134 -17.34 -36.48 3.79
C THR A 134 -15.92 -36.05 3.41
N PRO A 135 -15.31 -36.63 2.38
CA PRO A 135 -13.95 -36.27 2.00
C PRO A 135 -13.89 -34.75 1.77
N PRO A 136 -12.85 -34.07 2.29
CA PRO A 136 -12.74 -32.63 2.16
C PRO A 136 -12.79 -32.23 0.68
N PRO A 137 -13.53 -31.16 0.32
CA PRO A 137 -13.63 -30.73 -1.07
C PRO A 137 -12.24 -30.57 -1.70
N PRO A 138 -12.05 -30.95 -2.98
CA PRO A 138 -10.74 -30.99 -3.62
C PRO A 138 -9.99 -29.66 -3.43
N GLU A 139 -8.70 -29.73 -3.09
CA GLU A 139 -7.91 -28.52 -2.84
C GLU A 139 -7.61 -27.77 -4.14
N LEU A 140 -7.81 -26.44 -4.11
CA LEU A 140 -7.40 -25.57 -5.20
C LEU A 140 -5.87 -25.55 -5.30
N PRO A 141 -5.31 -25.42 -6.52
CA PRO A 141 -3.88 -25.20 -6.69
C PRO A 141 -3.47 -23.93 -5.93
N LYS A 142 -2.56 -24.08 -4.96
CA LYS A 142 -1.98 -22.94 -4.22
C LYS A 142 -0.66 -22.57 -4.87
N ARG A 143 -0.67 -21.49 -5.65
CA ARG A 143 0.57 -20.97 -6.23
C ARG A 143 1.47 -20.37 -5.15
N PRO A 144 2.79 -20.49 -5.29
CA PRO A 144 3.72 -19.82 -4.38
C PRO A 144 3.50 -18.31 -4.42
N ARG A 145 3.71 -17.64 -3.29
CA ARG A 145 3.62 -16.18 -3.23
C ARG A 145 4.78 -15.57 -4.00
N ALA A 146 4.51 -14.47 -4.70
CA ALA A 146 5.55 -13.73 -5.39
C ALA A 146 6.61 -13.21 -4.39
N THR A 147 7.87 -13.29 -4.82
CA THR A 147 9.05 -12.86 -4.09
C THR A 147 9.18 -11.35 -4.19
N ARG A 148 9.29 -10.67 -3.05
CA ARG A 148 9.53 -9.22 -3.02
C ARG A 148 10.97 -8.89 -3.41
N LEU A 149 11.15 -7.80 -4.15
CA LEU A 149 12.45 -7.35 -4.58
C LEU A 149 13.29 -6.86 -3.39
N ARG A 150 14.54 -7.33 -3.33
CA ARG A 150 15.57 -6.79 -2.45
C ARG A 150 16.73 -6.33 -3.34
N PRO A 151 16.88 -5.01 -3.58
CA PRO A 151 17.96 -4.49 -4.40
C PRO A 151 19.32 -4.95 -3.86
N LEU A 152 20.26 -5.22 -4.77
CA LEU A 152 21.65 -5.44 -4.40
C LEU A 152 22.31 -4.11 -3.96
N ASN A 153 23.60 -4.15 -3.67
CA ASN A 153 24.39 -3.00 -3.28
C ASN A 153 25.76 -2.95 -3.99
N VAL A 154 25.91 -3.67 -5.10
CA VAL A 154 27.20 -3.85 -5.80
C VAL A 154 27.58 -2.56 -6.50
N HIS A 155 26.69 -2.01 -7.33
CA HIS A 155 26.98 -0.80 -8.11
C HIS A 155 27.00 0.43 -7.20
N ARG A 156 26.12 0.50 -6.20
CA ARG A 156 26.15 1.58 -5.21
C ARG A 156 27.46 1.62 -4.46
N GLN A 157 27.93 0.47 -3.99
CA GLN A 157 29.18 0.39 -3.24
C GLN A 157 30.38 0.76 -4.11
N ALA A 158 30.42 0.31 -5.37
CA ALA A 158 31.46 0.71 -6.32
C ALA A 158 31.50 2.24 -6.54
N VAL A 159 30.34 2.91 -6.62
CA VAL A 159 30.30 4.38 -6.69
C VAL A 159 30.83 5.01 -5.40
N LEU A 160 30.44 4.51 -4.24
CA LEU A 160 30.91 5.04 -2.94
C LEU A 160 32.41 4.84 -2.69
N GLU A 161 33.00 3.78 -3.24
CA GLU A 161 34.43 3.50 -3.16
C GLU A 161 35.27 4.38 -4.10
N ALA A 162 34.68 4.85 -5.20
CA ALA A 162 35.33 5.76 -6.15
C ALA A 162 35.30 7.24 -5.70
N LEU A 163 34.50 7.60 -4.69
CA LEU A 163 34.35 8.96 -4.20
C LEU A 163 35.41 9.31 -3.15
N LYS A 164 35.72 10.60 -3.02
CA LYS A 164 36.56 11.09 -1.91
C LYS A 164 35.87 10.82 -0.56
N PRO A 165 36.61 10.69 0.56
CA PRO A 165 36.01 10.41 1.87
C PRO A 165 34.92 11.41 2.28
N GLU A 166 35.10 12.69 1.97
CA GLU A 166 34.13 13.75 2.27
C GLU A 166 32.85 13.64 1.41
N GLU A 167 33.01 13.36 0.12
CA GLU A 167 31.91 13.14 -0.83
C GLU A 167 31.12 11.87 -0.49
N ARG A 168 31.80 10.84 0.02
CA ARG A 168 31.19 9.56 0.40
C ARG A 168 30.14 9.72 1.50
N VAL A 169 30.44 10.49 2.55
CA VAL A 169 29.51 10.73 3.67
C VAL A 169 28.24 11.43 3.16
N LEU A 170 28.40 12.40 2.26
CA LEU A 170 27.27 13.11 1.66
C LEU A 170 26.45 12.20 0.74
N ALA A 171 27.11 11.33 -0.04
CA ALA A 171 26.47 10.36 -0.90
C ALA A 171 25.69 9.30 -0.10
N GLU A 172 26.25 8.78 0.99
CA GLU A 172 25.57 7.84 1.90
C GLU A 172 24.31 8.48 2.51
N GLN A 173 24.42 9.71 3.01
CA GLN A 173 23.28 10.47 3.54
C GLN A 173 22.22 10.75 2.46
N ALA A 174 22.64 10.98 1.21
CA ALA A 174 21.75 11.20 0.08
C ALA A 174 21.03 9.90 -0.34
N LEU A 175 21.67 8.74 -0.24
CA LEU A 175 21.04 7.44 -0.49
C LEU A 175 19.98 7.10 0.56
N GLU A 176 20.19 7.50 1.82
CA GLU A 176 19.24 7.19 2.90
C GLU A 176 17.96 8.04 2.85
N GLY A 177 18.06 9.33 2.48
CA GLY A 177 16.91 10.22 2.55
C GLY A 177 16.90 11.40 1.57
N GLY A 178 17.69 11.30 0.50
CA GLY A 178 17.79 12.30 -0.55
C GLY A 178 18.38 13.64 -0.10
N ILE A 179 18.24 14.66 -0.95
CA ILE A 179 18.75 16.02 -0.70
C ILE A 179 18.20 16.60 0.61
N GLY A 180 16.95 16.29 0.94
CA GLY A 180 16.33 16.76 2.18
C GLY A 180 17.03 16.23 3.44
N ALA A 181 17.51 14.98 3.42
CA ALA A 181 18.26 14.41 4.53
C ALA A 181 19.64 15.05 4.68
N VAL A 182 20.31 15.35 3.56
CA VAL A 182 21.59 16.09 3.56
C VAL A 182 21.38 17.48 4.14
N ARG A 183 20.38 18.24 3.67
CA ARG A 183 20.08 19.58 4.18
C ARG A 183 19.80 19.59 5.68
N ARG A 184 19.02 18.63 6.18
CA ARG A 184 18.75 18.49 7.62
C ARG A 184 20.01 18.15 8.41
N ALA A 185 20.85 17.26 7.90
CA ALA A 185 22.10 16.88 8.55
C ALA A 185 23.05 18.09 8.67
N VAL A 186 23.22 18.85 7.58
CA VAL A 186 24.08 20.04 7.57
C VAL A 186 23.54 21.12 8.50
N ASN A 187 22.23 21.39 8.50
CA ASN A 187 21.64 22.37 9.41
C ASN A 187 21.84 21.99 10.88
N LYS A 188 21.65 20.71 11.21
CA LYS A 188 21.90 20.19 12.57
C LYS A 188 23.37 20.36 12.98
N GLN A 189 24.31 20.15 12.05
CA GLN A 189 25.73 20.35 12.31
C GLN A 189 26.07 21.84 12.48
N ASN A 190 25.46 22.72 11.67
CA ASN A 190 25.61 24.17 11.81
C ASN A 190 25.10 24.68 13.16
N ASP A 191 23.97 24.16 13.66
CA ASP A 191 23.47 24.50 15.00
C ASP A 191 24.46 24.10 16.11
N GLN A 192 25.18 22.99 15.94
CA GLN A 192 26.22 22.56 16.87
C GLN A 192 27.47 23.43 16.77
N LEU A 193 27.90 23.82 15.56
CA LEU A 193 29.05 24.69 15.34
C LEU A 193 28.83 26.08 15.94
N VAL A 194 27.61 26.63 15.78
CA VAL A 194 27.23 27.91 16.40
C VAL A 194 27.29 27.81 17.92
N LYS A 195 26.78 26.73 18.52
CA LYS A 195 26.88 26.50 19.97
C LYS A 195 28.33 26.36 20.46
N ALA A 196 29.21 25.85 19.61
CA ALA A 196 30.64 25.71 19.88
C ALA A 196 31.48 26.96 19.52
N GLY A 197 30.85 28.07 19.11
CA GLY A 197 31.53 29.29 18.70
C GLY A 197 32.35 29.18 17.41
N ARG A 198 32.11 28.14 16.60
CA ARG A 198 32.79 27.88 15.32
C ARG A 198 31.98 28.44 14.13
N PRO A 199 32.65 28.78 13.01
CA PRO A 199 31.94 29.27 11.82
C PRO A 199 31.01 28.21 11.22
N LYS A 200 29.93 28.67 10.57
CA LYS A 200 28.94 27.82 9.89
C LYS A 200 29.53 27.24 8.59
N ILE A 201 29.15 26.00 8.29
CA ILE A 201 29.40 25.35 7.00
C ILE A 201 28.38 25.86 5.98
N ASN A 202 28.84 26.12 4.75
CA ASN A 202 27.95 26.49 3.65
C ASN A 202 27.12 25.27 3.20
N ALA A 203 25.84 25.26 3.58
CA ALA A 203 24.94 24.16 3.28
C ALA A 203 24.60 24.04 1.79
N ASP A 204 24.53 25.16 1.08
CA ASP A 204 24.16 25.17 -0.33
C ASP A 204 25.28 24.59 -1.21
N ALA A 205 26.54 24.84 -0.84
CA ALA A 205 27.69 24.23 -1.53
C ALA A 205 27.67 22.69 -1.42
N LEU A 206 27.40 22.15 -0.22
CA LEU A 206 27.30 20.70 -0.01
C LEU A 206 26.09 20.08 -0.72
N VAL A 207 24.96 20.79 -0.75
CA VAL A 207 23.77 20.35 -1.48
C VAL A 207 24.03 20.32 -2.99
N ASN A 208 24.72 21.32 -3.54
CA ASN A 208 25.06 21.36 -4.96
C ASN A 208 25.96 20.20 -5.38
N LEU A 209 26.95 19.86 -4.54
CA LEU A 209 27.80 18.68 -4.76
C LEU A 209 26.98 17.39 -4.80
N VAL A 210 26.02 17.22 -3.89
CA VAL A 210 25.13 16.06 -3.90
C VAL A 210 24.26 16.04 -5.17
N VAL A 211 23.75 17.19 -5.62
CA VAL A 211 22.97 17.28 -6.86
C VAL A 211 23.78 16.79 -8.06
N GLU A 212 25.08 17.06 -8.10
CA GLU A 212 26.00 16.56 -9.13
C GLU A 212 26.22 15.04 -9.04
N LEU A 213 26.27 14.47 -7.83
CA LEU A 213 26.48 13.03 -7.60
C LEU A 213 25.22 12.19 -7.83
N LEU A 214 24.02 12.77 -7.68
CA LEU A 214 22.74 12.05 -7.73
C LEU A 214 22.50 11.25 -9.02
N PRO A 215 22.78 11.76 -10.24
CA PRO A 215 22.60 10.98 -11.45
C PRO A 215 23.39 9.67 -11.43
N ARG A 216 24.66 9.70 -10.98
CA ARG A 216 25.51 8.50 -10.87
C ARG A 216 24.96 7.51 -9.83
N LEU A 217 24.52 8.01 -8.68
CA LEU A 217 23.93 7.18 -7.62
C LEU A 217 22.62 6.53 -8.06
N ARG A 218 21.76 7.25 -8.80
CA ARG A 218 20.48 6.73 -9.32
C ARG A 218 20.68 5.63 -10.36
N VAL A 219 21.68 5.78 -11.24
CA VAL A 219 22.07 4.74 -12.20
C VAL A 219 22.50 3.48 -11.47
N ALA A 220 23.36 3.61 -10.46
CA ALA A 220 23.83 2.49 -9.66
C ALA A 220 22.71 1.79 -8.88
N GLU A 221 21.82 2.55 -8.21
CA GLU A 221 20.64 1.99 -7.54
C GLU A 221 19.72 1.21 -8.48
N TRP A 222 19.52 1.75 -9.69
CA TRP A 222 18.67 1.10 -10.67
C TRP A 222 19.31 -0.20 -11.16
N GLN A 223 20.60 -0.20 -11.49
CA GLN A 223 21.35 -1.41 -11.87
C GLN A 223 21.33 -2.47 -10.77
N ASP A 224 21.53 -2.08 -9.50
CA ASP A 224 21.40 -2.99 -8.34
C ASP A 224 20.00 -3.63 -8.23
N SER A 225 18.96 -2.90 -8.66
CA SER A 225 17.59 -3.40 -8.69
C SER A 225 17.36 -4.33 -9.89
N VAL A 226 17.95 -4.03 -11.05
CA VAL A 226 17.89 -4.88 -12.25
C VAL A 226 18.58 -6.22 -11.99
N ASP A 227 19.80 -6.19 -11.47
CA ASP A 227 20.59 -7.39 -11.20
C ASP A 227 19.94 -8.25 -10.09
N ALA A 228 19.21 -7.63 -9.16
CA ALA A 228 18.36 -8.35 -8.22
C ALA A 228 17.17 -9.04 -8.91
N ILE A 229 16.49 -8.35 -9.83
CA ILE A 229 15.37 -8.92 -10.61
C ILE A 229 15.83 -10.10 -11.44
N GLU A 230 16.99 -10.01 -12.12
CA GLU A 230 17.53 -11.09 -12.96
C GLU A 230 17.67 -12.41 -12.18
N LYS A 231 18.00 -12.35 -10.88
CA LYS A 231 18.11 -13.53 -10.00
C LYS A 231 16.76 -14.16 -9.62
N ILE A 232 15.67 -13.41 -9.67
CA ILE A 232 14.34 -13.86 -9.22
C ILE A 232 13.26 -13.64 -10.28
N LEU A 233 13.64 -13.57 -11.57
CA LEU A 233 12.80 -13.13 -12.66
C LEU A 233 11.45 -13.87 -12.75
N ASP A 234 11.48 -15.18 -12.52
CA ASP A 234 10.29 -16.04 -12.62
C ASP A 234 9.38 -16.00 -11.38
N THR A 235 9.83 -15.38 -10.29
CA THR A 235 9.05 -15.31 -9.04
C THR A 235 8.84 -13.89 -8.52
N VAL A 236 9.41 -12.88 -9.17
CA VAL A 236 9.33 -11.49 -8.73
C VAL A 236 7.89 -10.97 -8.68
N ASP A 237 7.59 -10.16 -7.66
CA ASP A 237 6.31 -9.47 -7.54
C ASP A 237 6.11 -8.46 -8.69
N LEU A 238 4.93 -8.53 -9.34
CA LEU A 238 4.59 -7.64 -10.46
C LEU A 238 4.62 -6.17 -10.09
N ARG A 239 4.32 -5.79 -8.84
CA ARG A 239 4.38 -4.40 -8.40
C ARG A 239 5.81 -3.89 -8.41
N ASP A 240 6.73 -4.69 -7.88
CA ASP A 240 8.14 -4.32 -7.79
C ASP A 240 8.76 -4.27 -9.20
N LEU A 241 8.44 -5.24 -10.06
CA LEU A 241 8.88 -5.23 -11.46
C LEU A 241 8.36 -4.01 -12.23
N ARG A 242 7.06 -3.66 -12.07
CA ARG A 242 6.48 -2.43 -12.65
C ARG A 242 7.17 -1.17 -12.12
N ALA A 243 7.51 -1.13 -10.84
CA ALA A 243 8.17 0.03 -10.23
C ALA A 243 9.59 0.23 -10.79
N VAL A 244 10.36 -0.85 -11.00
CA VAL A 244 11.70 -0.76 -11.58
C VAL A 244 11.65 -0.39 -13.07
N VAL A 245 10.68 -0.93 -13.82
CA VAL A 245 10.45 -0.53 -15.22
C VAL A 245 10.01 0.94 -15.30
N ALA A 246 9.15 1.41 -14.39
CA ALA A 246 8.77 2.82 -14.33
C ALA A 246 9.98 3.72 -13.99
N LYS A 247 10.83 3.31 -13.03
CA LYS A 247 12.07 4.02 -12.70
C LYS A 247 12.99 4.14 -13.92
N SER A 248 13.02 3.13 -14.80
CA SER A 248 13.85 3.15 -16.01
C SER A 248 13.53 4.28 -17.02
N ASN A 249 12.36 4.91 -16.91
CA ASN A 249 11.97 6.05 -17.74
C ASN A 249 12.44 7.41 -17.16
N ASP A 250 13.21 7.42 -16.07
CA ASP A 250 13.83 8.64 -15.53
C ASP A 250 14.79 9.27 -16.58
N PRO A 251 14.74 10.60 -16.81
CA PRO A 251 15.63 11.28 -17.76
C PRO A 251 17.12 11.01 -17.54
N THR A 252 17.57 10.75 -16.31
CA THR A 252 18.98 10.44 -16.01
C THR A 252 19.40 9.07 -16.54
N LEU A 253 18.52 8.08 -16.47
CA LEU A 253 18.75 6.72 -16.97
C LEU A 253 18.62 6.65 -18.49
N MET A 254 17.72 7.45 -19.07
CA MET A 254 17.47 7.50 -20.51
C MET A 254 18.63 8.10 -21.32
N LYS A 255 19.50 8.89 -20.68
CA LYS A 255 20.68 9.49 -21.32
C LYS A 255 21.80 8.49 -21.59
N ASP A 256 21.87 7.40 -20.84
CA ASP A 256 22.94 6.41 -20.98
C ASP A 256 22.53 5.31 -21.98
N PRO A 257 23.13 5.28 -23.19
CA PRO A 257 22.79 4.29 -24.20
C PRO A 257 23.12 2.85 -23.78
N ASN A 258 24.07 2.65 -22.86
CA ASN A 258 24.47 1.33 -22.38
C ASN A 258 23.36 0.64 -21.58
N LEU A 259 22.39 1.40 -21.06
CA LEU A 259 21.27 0.87 -20.30
C LEU A 259 20.11 0.45 -21.19
N ASN A 260 20.09 0.83 -22.47
CA ASN A 260 18.97 0.57 -23.40
C ASN A 260 18.60 -0.92 -23.45
N ALA A 261 19.60 -1.78 -23.64
CA ALA A 261 19.40 -3.23 -23.67
C ALA A 261 18.78 -3.77 -22.37
N LYS A 262 19.24 -3.31 -21.20
CA LYS A 262 18.66 -3.69 -19.90
C LYS A 262 17.21 -3.20 -19.76
N ARG A 263 16.90 -1.99 -20.22
CA ARG A 263 15.53 -1.42 -20.19
C ARG A 263 14.57 -2.24 -21.04
N ASP A 264 14.99 -2.61 -22.26
CA ASP A 264 14.14 -3.38 -23.16
C ASP A 264 13.97 -4.82 -22.67
N ALA A 265 15.03 -5.45 -22.16
CA ALA A 265 14.93 -6.77 -21.52
C ALA A 265 13.94 -6.76 -20.33
N LEU A 266 13.95 -5.71 -19.51
CA LEU A 266 13.00 -5.56 -18.40
C LEU A 266 11.56 -5.35 -18.86
N ARG A 267 11.33 -4.64 -19.97
CA ARG A 267 9.98 -4.47 -20.56
C ARG A 267 9.46 -5.81 -21.07
N SER A 268 10.26 -6.55 -21.83
CA SER A 268 9.87 -7.89 -22.31
C SER A 268 9.69 -8.88 -21.15
N ALA A 269 10.49 -8.80 -20.10
CA ALA A 269 10.28 -9.56 -18.87
C ALA A 269 8.95 -9.21 -18.19
N LEU A 270 8.63 -7.92 -18.07
CA LEU A 270 7.38 -7.46 -17.49
C LEU A 270 6.18 -7.98 -18.28
N GLU A 271 6.20 -7.90 -19.61
CA GLU A 271 5.14 -8.41 -20.48
C GLU A 271 4.95 -9.91 -20.30
N ARG A 272 6.03 -10.69 -20.37
CA ARG A 272 5.99 -12.15 -20.15
C ARG A 272 5.40 -12.48 -18.78
N ARG A 273 5.88 -11.83 -17.71
CA ARG A 273 5.40 -12.09 -16.35
C ARG A 273 3.94 -11.68 -16.16
N GLN A 274 3.53 -10.57 -16.75
CA GLN A 274 2.12 -10.14 -16.73
C GLN A 274 1.22 -11.15 -17.46
N ALA A 275 1.65 -11.67 -18.60
CA ALA A 275 0.90 -12.69 -19.34
C ALA A 275 0.77 -13.98 -18.51
N THR A 276 1.87 -14.45 -17.91
CA THR A 276 1.86 -15.62 -17.02
C THR A 276 0.91 -15.40 -15.83
N GLU A 277 1.00 -14.28 -15.13
CA GLU A 277 0.11 -14.03 -13.98
C GLU A 277 -1.35 -13.86 -14.38
N MET A 278 -1.63 -13.31 -15.56
CA MET A 278 -3.00 -13.24 -16.09
C MET A 278 -3.55 -14.64 -16.39
N GLN A 279 -2.74 -15.50 -17.01
CA GLN A 279 -3.10 -16.88 -17.26
C GLN A 279 -3.33 -17.63 -15.94
N ASN A 280 -2.41 -17.47 -14.98
CA ASN A 280 -2.50 -18.05 -13.65
C ASN A 280 -3.80 -17.69 -12.94
N TRP A 281 -4.14 -16.40 -12.95
CA TRP A 281 -5.39 -15.89 -12.39
C TRP A 281 -6.61 -16.49 -13.07
N SER A 282 -6.59 -16.62 -14.40
CA SER A 282 -7.69 -17.23 -15.14
C SER A 282 -7.86 -18.71 -14.82
N ASP A 283 -6.76 -19.46 -14.70
CA ASP A 283 -6.78 -20.89 -14.40
C ASP A 283 -7.21 -21.15 -12.96
N ASP A 284 -6.74 -20.34 -12.00
CA ASP A 284 -7.14 -20.43 -10.60
C ASP A 284 -8.63 -20.11 -10.43
N LEU A 285 -9.14 -19.14 -11.21
CA LEU A 285 -10.56 -18.81 -11.22
C LEU A 285 -11.40 -19.95 -11.81
N ARG A 286 -10.99 -20.53 -12.94
CA ARG A 286 -11.66 -21.71 -13.53
C ARG A 286 -11.68 -22.87 -12.55
N ALA A 287 -10.53 -23.23 -11.98
CA ALA A 287 -10.43 -24.30 -10.99
C ALA A 287 -11.33 -24.04 -9.76
N ALA A 288 -11.43 -22.79 -9.29
CA ALA A 288 -12.30 -22.44 -8.17
C ALA A 288 -13.79 -22.61 -8.51
N VAL A 289 -14.19 -22.26 -9.73
CA VAL A 289 -15.54 -22.47 -10.26
C VAL A 289 -15.82 -23.96 -10.45
N ASP A 290 -14.88 -24.72 -11.02
CA ASP A 290 -15.00 -26.17 -11.26
C ASP A 290 -15.18 -26.97 -9.97
N VAL A 291 -14.40 -26.65 -8.95
CA VAL A 291 -14.47 -27.27 -7.62
C VAL A 291 -15.71 -26.80 -6.82
N GLY A 292 -16.39 -25.74 -7.26
CA GLY A 292 -17.54 -25.17 -6.55
C GLY A 292 -17.16 -24.33 -5.32
N ARG A 293 -15.91 -23.86 -5.22
CA ARG A 293 -15.45 -22.96 -4.12
C ARG A 293 -15.79 -21.51 -4.45
N ILE A 294 -17.08 -21.18 -4.42
CA ILE A 294 -17.64 -19.92 -4.94
C ILE A 294 -17.09 -18.69 -4.20
N VAL A 295 -16.98 -18.73 -2.87
CA VAL A 295 -16.38 -17.62 -2.09
C VAL A 295 -14.93 -17.36 -2.49
N ALA A 296 -14.17 -18.43 -2.78
CA ALA A 296 -12.80 -18.29 -3.29
C ALA A 296 -12.79 -17.74 -4.71
N ALA A 297 -13.65 -18.26 -5.60
CA ALA A 297 -13.80 -17.76 -6.97
C ALA A 297 -14.18 -16.28 -7.02
N LEU A 298 -15.13 -15.84 -6.20
CA LEU A 298 -15.51 -14.42 -6.05
C LEU A 298 -14.31 -13.57 -5.62
N LYS A 299 -13.54 -14.02 -4.61
CA LYS A 299 -12.34 -13.32 -4.14
C LYS A 299 -11.24 -13.25 -5.20
N ILE A 300 -11.00 -14.33 -5.95
CA ILE A 300 -10.03 -14.37 -7.05
C ILE A 300 -10.47 -13.41 -8.16
N SER A 301 -11.74 -13.45 -8.56
CA SER A 301 -12.27 -12.60 -9.64
C SER A 301 -12.20 -11.09 -9.32
N GLY A 302 -12.27 -10.71 -8.05
CA GLY A 302 -12.09 -9.33 -7.58
C GLY A 302 -10.64 -8.84 -7.49
N GLN A 303 -9.64 -9.72 -7.70
CA GLN A 303 -8.21 -9.39 -7.58
C GLN A 303 -7.42 -9.72 -8.85
N PRO A 304 -7.77 -9.12 -10.01
CA PRO A 304 -7.03 -9.38 -11.24
C PRO A 304 -5.62 -8.76 -11.20
N PRO A 305 -4.62 -9.39 -11.85
CA PRO A 305 -3.27 -8.84 -11.97
C PRO A 305 -3.21 -7.47 -12.66
N LYS A 306 -4.18 -7.18 -13.52
CA LYS A 306 -4.38 -5.91 -14.22
C LYS A 306 -5.74 -5.33 -13.82
N ALA A 307 -5.74 -4.08 -13.34
CA ALA A 307 -6.97 -3.42 -12.92
C ALA A 307 -7.98 -3.32 -14.07
N GLY A 308 -9.24 -3.63 -13.78
CA GLY A 308 -10.32 -3.61 -14.76
C GLY A 308 -10.45 -4.87 -15.62
N SER A 309 -9.51 -5.83 -15.52
CA SER A 309 -9.69 -7.14 -16.17
C SER A 309 -10.91 -7.87 -15.61
N ARG A 310 -11.66 -8.50 -16.51
CA ARG A 310 -12.87 -9.26 -16.18
C ARG A 310 -12.67 -10.74 -16.50
N PRO A 311 -13.35 -11.65 -15.79
CA PRO A 311 -13.36 -13.07 -16.14
C PRO A 311 -13.85 -13.29 -17.58
N ALA A 312 -13.43 -14.39 -18.19
CA ALA A 312 -13.99 -14.84 -19.47
C ALA A 312 -15.50 -15.08 -19.35
N GLU A 313 -16.25 -14.89 -20.44
CA GLU A 313 -17.71 -14.83 -20.40
C GLU A 313 -18.36 -16.14 -19.95
N ASP A 314 -17.80 -17.28 -20.36
CA ASP A 314 -18.18 -18.63 -19.93
C ASP A 314 -18.01 -18.82 -18.41
N VAL A 315 -16.86 -18.42 -17.88
CA VAL A 315 -16.54 -18.50 -16.44
C VAL A 315 -17.41 -17.54 -15.65
N ARG A 316 -17.66 -16.33 -16.18
CA ARG A 316 -18.52 -15.32 -15.58
C ARG A 316 -19.96 -15.82 -15.47
N ALA A 317 -20.54 -16.33 -16.56
CA ALA A 317 -21.90 -16.87 -16.58
C ALA A 317 -22.07 -18.00 -15.56
N ARG A 318 -21.09 -18.92 -15.50
CA ARG A 318 -21.11 -20.02 -14.53
C ARG A 318 -20.94 -19.54 -13.09
N LEU A 319 -20.08 -18.56 -12.83
CA LEU A 319 -19.90 -17.98 -11.51
C LEU A 319 -21.18 -17.29 -11.02
N ILE A 320 -21.92 -16.60 -11.90
CA ILE A 320 -23.23 -16.01 -11.56
C ILE A 320 -24.23 -17.10 -11.18
N ALA A 321 -24.39 -18.12 -12.03
CA ALA A 321 -25.33 -19.21 -11.79
C ALA A 321 -25.05 -19.92 -10.45
N LEU A 322 -23.79 -20.27 -10.19
CA LEU A 322 -23.38 -20.90 -8.94
C LEU A 322 -23.58 -19.97 -7.73
N THR A 323 -23.33 -18.67 -7.87
CA THR A 323 -23.54 -17.72 -6.77
C THR A 323 -25.02 -17.58 -6.42
N LEU A 324 -25.91 -17.57 -7.43
CA LEU A 324 -27.37 -17.55 -7.22
C LEU A 324 -27.85 -18.82 -6.52
N GLU A 325 -27.30 -19.98 -6.83
CA GLU A 325 -27.61 -21.24 -6.14
C GLU A 325 -27.27 -21.19 -4.63
N GLN A 326 -26.21 -20.46 -4.26
CA GLN A 326 -25.82 -20.27 -2.85
C GLN A 326 -26.64 -19.19 -2.13
N LEU A 327 -27.29 -18.31 -2.88
CA LEU A 327 -28.17 -17.26 -2.37
C LEU A 327 -29.64 -17.69 -2.59
N SER A 328 -29.97 -18.89 -2.12
CA SER A 328 -31.32 -19.44 -2.16
C SER A 328 -32.09 -19.19 -0.85
N PRO A 329 -33.43 -19.24 -0.87
CA PRO A 329 -34.26 -19.12 0.33
C PRO A 329 -33.90 -20.14 1.44
N ASP A 330 -33.50 -21.34 1.03
CA ASP A 330 -33.15 -22.46 1.91
C ASP A 330 -31.71 -22.40 2.45
N SER A 331 -30.88 -21.49 1.92
CA SER A 331 -29.51 -21.31 2.36
C SER A 331 -29.44 -20.63 3.73
N SER A 332 -28.48 -21.04 4.56
CA SER A 332 -28.36 -20.49 5.92
C SER A 332 -27.97 -19.00 5.91
N PRO A 333 -28.42 -18.20 6.91
CA PRO A 333 -28.07 -16.78 7.00
C PRO A 333 -26.55 -16.53 7.05
N GLU A 334 -25.79 -17.42 7.68
CA GLU A 334 -24.32 -17.32 7.76
C GLU A 334 -23.68 -17.51 6.38
N ARG A 335 -24.23 -18.42 5.55
CA ARG A 335 -23.79 -18.61 4.17
C ARG A 335 -24.06 -17.36 3.34
N TRP A 336 -25.24 -16.77 3.49
CA TRP A 336 -25.57 -15.49 2.86
C TRP A 336 -24.56 -14.41 3.22
N VAL A 337 -24.23 -14.22 4.51
CA VAL A 337 -23.23 -13.24 4.96
C VAL A 337 -21.88 -13.48 4.25
N ILE A 338 -21.35 -14.70 4.29
CA ILE A 338 -20.03 -15.01 3.71
C ILE A 338 -20.00 -14.76 2.19
N VAL A 339 -21.07 -15.15 1.48
CA VAL A 339 -21.16 -14.97 0.02
C VAL A 339 -21.28 -13.48 -0.33
N LEU A 340 -22.12 -12.72 0.39
CA LEU A 340 -22.28 -11.28 0.16
C LEU A 340 -20.99 -10.49 0.41
N GLU A 341 -20.22 -10.85 1.44
CA GLU A 341 -18.90 -10.24 1.73
C GLU A 341 -17.90 -10.43 0.58
N ALA A 342 -17.96 -11.56 -0.12
CA ALA A 342 -17.11 -11.80 -1.28
C ALA A 342 -17.70 -11.17 -2.55
N LEU A 343 -19.01 -11.27 -2.74
CA LEU A 343 -19.72 -10.77 -3.90
C LEU A 343 -19.60 -9.26 -4.03
N ALA A 344 -19.70 -8.51 -2.93
CA ALA A 344 -19.66 -7.04 -2.95
C ALA A 344 -18.37 -6.45 -3.57
N PHE A 345 -17.28 -7.22 -3.61
CA PHE A 345 -16.00 -6.81 -4.21
C PHE A 345 -15.66 -7.57 -5.49
N ALA A 346 -16.55 -8.44 -5.96
CA ALA A 346 -16.40 -9.16 -7.22
C ALA A 346 -16.94 -8.31 -8.39
N PRO A 347 -16.42 -8.49 -9.62
CA PRO A 347 -16.89 -7.73 -10.80
C PRO A 347 -18.34 -8.02 -11.20
N ILE A 348 -18.94 -9.11 -10.71
CA ILE A 348 -20.30 -9.56 -11.05
C ILE A 348 -21.38 -9.11 -10.05
N HIS A 349 -21.05 -8.29 -9.06
CA HIS A 349 -21.95 -7.90 -7.96
C HIS A 349 -23.29 -7.28 -8.41
N ASN A 350 -23.30 -6.57 -9.54
CA ASN A 350 -24.51 -5.95 -10.09
C ASN A 350 -25.40 -6.93 -10.86
N GLU A 351 -24.90 -8.10 -11.20
CA GLU A 351 -25.56 -9.08 -12.07
C GLU A 351 -26.23 -10.18 -11.26
N VAL A 352 -25.68 -10.48 -10.08
CA VAL A 352 -26.24 -11.44 -9.14
C VAL A 352 -27.39 -10.80 -8.37
N VAL A 353 -28.63 -11.14 -8.74
CA VAL A 353 -29.84 -10.76 -8.01
C VAL A 353 -30.64 -12.00 -7.67
N PRO A 354 -30.64 -12.44 -6.39
CA PRO A 354 -31.48 -13.53 -5.93
C PRO A 354 -32.97 -13.22 -6.15
N SER A 355 -33.77 -14.24 -6.45
CA SER A 355 -35.22 -14.08 -6.64
C SER A 355 -35.96 -13.82 -5.34
N ALA A 356 -35.42 -14.27 -4.21
CA ALA A 356 -36.02 -14.12 -2.89
C ALA A 356 -34.95 -14.04 -1.78
N VAL A 357 -35.38 -13.50 -0.64
CA VAL A 357 -34.62 -13.35 0.61
C VAL A 357 -34.62 -14.71 1.35
N PRO A 358 -33.61 -15.05 2.19
CA PRO A 358 -33.63 -16.29 2.97
C PRO A 358 -34.85 -16.35 3.89
N THR A 359 -35.40 -17.55 4.09
CA THR A 359 -36.57 -17.76 4.96
C THR A 359 -36.31 -17.33 6.40
N ARG A 360 -35.04 -17.36 6.83
CA ARG A 360 -34.59 -16.87 8.13
C ARG A 360 -33.69 -15.66 7.91
N VAL A 361 -34.03 -14.53 8.52
CA VAL A 361 -33.20 -13.31 8.50
C VAL A 361 -32.68 -13.06 9.91
N THR A 362 -31.37 -13.01 10.06
CA THR A 362 -30.71 -12.72 11.34
C THR A 362 -30.27 -11.25 11.41
N PRO A 363 -30.12 -10.66 12.61
CA PRO A 363 -29.61 -9.29 12.76
C PRO A 363 -28.23 -9.10 12.12
N GLU A 364 -27.37 -10.11 12.15
CA GLU A 364 -26.05 -10.10 11.51
C GLU A 364 -26.14 -10.02 9.99
N LEU A 365 -27.09 -10.77 9.38
CA LEU A 365 -27.34 -10.69 7.95
C LEU A 365 -27.81 -9.29 7.55
N THR A 366 -28.78 -8.73 8.28
CA THR A 366 -29.28 -7.38 8.02
C THR A 366 -28.18 -6.33 8.16
N ALA A 367 -27.33 -6.42 9.18
CA ALA A 367 -26.20 -5.52 9.38
C ALA A 367 -25.17 -5.60 8.24
N THR A 368 -24.89 -6.83 7.76
CA THR A 368 -24.01 -7.05 6.60
C THR A 368 -24.59 -6.42 5.34
N VAL A 369 -25.88 -6.65 5.04
CA VAL A 369 -26.55 -6.05 3.87
C VAL A 369 -26.57 -4.53 3.97
N GLN A 370 -26.85 -3.96 5.15
CA GLN A 370 -26.85 -2.51 5.35
C GLN A 370 -25.46 -1.91 5.07
N ARG A 371 -24.41 -2.51 5.62
CA ARG A 371 -23.02 -2.08 5.41
C ARG A 371 -22.59 -2.21 3.95
N LEU A 372 -23.02 -3.27 3.27
CA LEU A 372 -22.68 -3.55 1.87
C LEU A 372 -23.63 -2.88 0.86
N SER A 373 -24.68 -2.19 1.32
CA SER A 373 -25.68 -1.56 0.47
C SER A 373 -25.13 -0.67 -0.65
N PRO A 374 -24.03 0.11 -0.47
CA PRO A 374 -23.46 0.90 -1.58
C PRO A 374 -22.85 0.02 -2.69
N ALA A 375 -22.38 -1.18 -2.34
CA ALA A 375 -21.74 -2.12 -3.25
C ALA A 375 -22.73 -3.10 -3.91
N ILE A 376 -23.82 -3.45 -3.24
CA ILE A 376 -24.85 -4.39 -3.73
C ILE A 376 -26.27 -3.79 -3.61
N PRO A 377 -26.56 -2.65 -4.26
CA PRO A 377 -27.80 -1.91 -4.05
C PRO A 377 -29.06 -2.71 -4.45
N ARG A 378 -28.96 -3.54 -5.49
CA ARG A 378 -30.08 -4.39 -5.95
C ARG A 378 -30.47 -5.45 -4.92
N ILE A 379 -29.48 -6.04 -4.24
CA ILE A 379 -29.72 -7.03 -3.18
C ILE A 379 -30.25 -6.31 -1.94
N ALA A 380 -29.68 -5.16 -1.56
CA ALA A 380 -30.16 -4.37 -0.43
C ALA A 380 -31.65 -3.98 -0.56
N ALA A 381 -32.10 -3.66 -1.78
CA ALA A 381 -33.50 -3.39 -2.06
C ALA A 381 -34.44 -4.57 -1.74
N LEU A 382 -34.00 -5.83 -1.94
CA LEU A 382 -34.78 -7.02 -1.58
C LEU A 382 -34.99 -7.14 -0.06
N PHE A 383 -34.04 -6.61 0.73
CA PHE A 383 -34.14 -6.52 2.19
C PHE A 383 -34.86 -5.24 2.66
N GLY A 384 -35.41 -4.44 1.74
CA GLY A 384 -36.04 -3.15 2.05
C GLY A 384 -35.06 -2.05 2.47
N ILE A 385 -33.76 -2.23 2.22
CA ILE A 385 -32.72 -1.26 2.56
C ILE A 385 -32.42 -0.40 1.33
N VAL A 386 -32.67 0.90 1.44
CA VAL A 386 -32.32 1.87 0.40
C VAL A 386 -30.85 2.28 0.58
N ALA A 387 -30.02 1.99 -0.43
CA ALA A 387 -28.63 2.45 -0.45
C ALA A 387 -28.58 3.97 -0.66
N ASP A 388 -27.86 4.69 0.21
CA ASP A 388 -27.59 6.11 0.00
C ASP A 388 -26.61 6.28 -1.18
N PRO A 389 -27.00 7.00 -2.26
CA PRO A 389 -26.13 7.21 -3.42
C PRO A 389 -24.84 7.99 -3.10
N LYS A 390 -24.75 8.66 -1.94
CA LYS A 390 -23.54 9.36 -1.47
C LYS A 390 -22.71 8.54 -0.48
N ALA A 391 -23.16 7.34 -0.09
CA ALA A 391 -22.43 6.51 0.85
C ALA A 391 -21.08 6.06 0.27
N GLN A 392 -20.04 6.06 1.12
CA GLN A 392 -18.73 5.56 0.73
C GLN A 392 -18.74 4.05 0.56
N MET A 393 -17.99 3.55 -0.42
CA MET A 393 -17.78 2.12 -0.61
C MET A 393 -17.15 1.51 0.65
N PRO A 394 -17.75 0.45 1.21
CA PRO A 394 -17.20 -0.22 2.38
C PRO A 394 -15.84 -0.85 2.03
N ARG A 395 -14.96 -0.97 3.02
CA ARG A 395 -13.72 -1.73 2.86
C ARG A 395 -14.01 -3.22 3.06
N PRO A 396 -13.30 -4.12 2.35
CA PRO A 396 -13.38 -5.54 2.65
C PRO A 396 -13.00 -5.79 4.10
N LEU A 397 -13.77 -6.63 4.80
CA LEU A 397 -13.36 -7.08 6.12
C LEU A 397 -12.01 -7.78 5.98
N ARG A 398 -11.00 -7.27 6.68
CA ARG A 398 -9.77 -8.04 6.86
C ARG A 398 -10.15 -9.25 7.70
N ASN A 399 -9.63 -10.42 7.32
CA ASN A 399 -9.70 -11.58 8.20
C ASN A 399 -8.99 -11.22 9.51
N GLU A 400 -9.72 -10.75 10.52
CA GLU A 400 -9.18 -10.41 11.83
C GLU A 400 -8.91 -11.68 12.64
N TRP A 401 -8.19 -12.66 12.06
CA TRP A 401 -7.94 -13.94 12.73
C TRP A 401 -6.63 -14.57 12.24
N ARG A 402 -5.48 -13.98 12.63
CA ARG A 402 -4.25 -14.73 12.99
C ARG A 402 -3.10 -13.92 13.59
N ASP A 403 -3.14 -12.59 13.67
CA ASP A 403 -2.05 -11.81 14.28
C ASP A 403 -2.32 -11.33 15.72
N LYS A 404 -3.50 -11.60 16.28
CA LYS A 404 -3.79 -11.26 17.68
C LYS A 404 -3.12 -12.20 18.69
N LYS A 405 -2.55 -13.33 18.24
CA LYS A 405 -1.82 -14.29 19.08
C LYS A 405 -0.32 -13.97 19.27
N THR A 406 0.21 -12.95 18.60
CA THR A 406 1.62 -12.50 18.77
C THR A 406 1.76 -11.20 19.57
N LYS A 407 0.65 -10.54 19.96
CA LYS A 407 0.68 -9.34 20.83
C LYS A 407 0.52 -9.62 22.33
N GLY A 408 0.52 -10.89 22.75
CA GLY A 408 0.42 -11.29 24.17
C GLY A 408 1.66 -11.99 24.75
N ALA A 409 2.73 -12.14 23.98
CA ALA A 409 3.97 -12.78 24.42
C ALA A 409 5.20 -11.94 24.06
N GLY A 410 5.11 -10.63 24.31
CA GLY A 410 6.26 -9.73 24.35
C GLY A 410 6.76 -9.56 25.78
N GLY A 411 7.03 -10.66 26.47
CA GLY A 411 7.84 -10.60 27.69
C GLY A 411 9.19 -9.97 27.31
N LYS A 412 9.59 -8.92 28.00
CA LYS A 412 10.86 -8.23 27.81
C LYS A 412 12.00 -9.26 27.81
N ALA A 413 12.46 -9.65 26.63
CA ALA A 413 13.73 -10.33 26.49
C ALA A 413 14.80 -9.33 26.94
N ALA A 414 15.42 -9.64 28.07
CA ALA A 414 16.57 -8.90 28.57
C ALA A 414 17.65 -8.87 27.49
N LYS A 415 18.14 -7.66 27.22
CA LYS A 415 19.33 -7.40 26.42
C LYS A 415 20.47 -8.25 26.98
N PRO A 416 21.17 -9.10 26.21
CA PRO A 416 22.35 -9.77 26.72
C PRO A 416 23.39 -8.70 27.05
N ALA A 417 23.85 -8.69 28.29
CA ALA A 417 24.91 -7.81 28.75
C ALA A 417 26.18 -8.08 27.93
N ARG A 418 26.78 -7.00 27.43
CA ARG A 418 28.09 -6.98 26.83
C ARG A 418 29.10 -7.46 27.89
N PRO A 419 29.96 -8.47 27.63
CA PRO A 419 30.97 -8.84 28.60
C PRO A 419 31.93 -7.67 28.81
N ALA A 420 32.21 -7.40 30.08
CA ALA A 420 33.14 -6.38 30.51
C ALA A 420 34.52 -6.63 29.91
N THR A 421 35.10 -5.57 29.38
CA THR A 421 36.48 -5.48 28.92
C THR A 421 37.39 -5.94 30.06
N ALA A 422 38.10 -7.04 29.86
CA ALA A 422 39.22 -7.42 30.71
C ALA A 422 40.33 -6.37 30.51
N GLU A 423 40.77 -5.82 31.63
CA GLU A 423 41.89 -4.91 31.77
C GLU A 423 43.17 -5.61 31.28
N SER A 424 43.80 -5.07 30.24
CA SER A 424 45.13 -5.50 29.80
C SER A 424 46.16 -5.12 30.87
N PRO A 425 47.08 -6.01 31.26
CA PRO A 425 48.18 -5.67 32.15
C PRO A 425 49.19 -4.75 31.46
N ALA A 426 49.74 -3.86 32.26
CA ALA A 426 50.73 -2.87 31.90
C ALA A 426 52.01 -3.46 31.26
N GLU A 427 52.47 -2.74 30.25
CA GLU A 427 53.76 -2.82 29.58
C GLU A 427 54.91 -2.55 30.58
N PRO A 428 55.98 -3.37 30.63
CA PRO A 428 57.15 -3.05 31.43
C PRO A 428 58.06 -2.04 30.73
N ALA A 429 58.60 -1.13 31.54
CA ALA A 429 59.49 -0.02 31.17
C ALA A 429 60.79 -0.46 30.45
N PRO A 430 61.41 0.42 29.64
CA PRO A 430 62.63 0.12 28.91
C PRO A 430 63.85 0.16 29.83
N ALA A 431 64.75 -0.82 29.68
CA ALA A 431 66.09 -0.78 30.24
C ALA A 431 67.05 -0.11 29.26
N ASP A 432 67.70 0.95 29.72
CA ASP A 432 68.77 1.67 29.04
C ASP A 432 70.08 0.87 29.02
N THR A 433 70.77 0.93 27.88
CA THR A 433 72.24 0.81 27.66
C THR A 433 72.89 -0.55 27.99
N VAL A 434 73.80 -1.12 27.18
CA VAL A 434 75.17 -0.64 26.90
C VAL A 434 75.69 -1.23 25.59
N VAL A 435 76.34 -0.38 24.79
CA VAL A 435 77.27 -0.72 23.70
C VAL A 435 78.67 -0.95 24.27
N SER A 436 79.34 -2.05 23.90
CA SER A 436 80.81 -2.25 23.85
C SER A 436 81.06 -3.64 23.23
N THR A 437 81.53 -3.76 21.98
CA THR A 437 82.93 -3.83 21.50
C THR A 437 83.72 -5.09 21.88
N ASP A 438 84.44 -5.60 20.86
CA ASP A 438 85.51 -6.62 20.84
C ASP A 438 85.03 -8.08 21.03
N ASN A 439 85.38 -9.05 20.18
CA ASN A 439 86.56 -9.26 19.32
C ASN A 439 86.19 -10.21 18.16
#